data_AF-A0A920MSA2-F1
#
_entry.id   AF-A0A920MSA2-F1
#
_cell.length_a   1.000
_cell.length_b   1.000
_cell.length_c   1.000
_cell.angle_alpha   90.00
_cell.angle_beta   90.00
_cell.angle_gamma   90.00
#
_symmetry.space_group_name_H-M   'P 1'
#
loop_
_entity.id
_entity.type
_entity.pdbx_description
1 polymer ?
#
loop_
_entity_poly.entity_id
_entity_poly.type
_entity_poly.pdbx_seq_one_letter_code
_entity_poly.pdbx_strand_id
1 'polypeptide(L)' 'MPRANSSVPRHRRHRKIVKQAKGYYGARSRTFKSAKDAVTKGGLYAYREDVNVNDSFVDSGSLVSMQHVGSMVQHIQLL' A
#
# COMPACT_ATOMS: atom_id res chain seq x y z
N MET A 1 -31.30 10.55 33.63
CA MET A 1 -30.97 10.99 32.25
C MET A 1 -31.10 9.81 31.29
N PRO A 2 -31.71 9.95 30.11
CA PRO A 2 -31.80 8.87 29.14
C PRO A 2 -30.45 8.61 28.43
N ARG A 3 -30.11 7.34 28.16
CA ARG A 3 -28.87 6.95 27.47
C ARG A 3 -29.02 7.10 25.95
N ALA A 4 -28.13 7.86 25.32
CA ALA A 4 -28.11 7.99 23.87
C ALA A 4 -27.59 6.70 23.20
N ASN A 5 -28.33 6.20 22.20
CA ASN A 5 -27.99 5.01 21.42
C ASN A 5 -27.28 5.40 20.11
N SER A 6 -26.07 4.90 19.89
CA SER A 6 -25.22 5.27 18.74
C SER A 6 -24.92 4.12 17.77
N SER A 7 -25.66 3.01 17.86
CA SER A 7 -25.46 1.81 17.05
C SER A 7 -25.58 2.06 15.54
N VAL A 8 -26.67 2.72 15.12
CA VAL A 8 -26.96 2.98 13.69
C VAL A 8 -25.94 3.95 13.05
N PRO A 9 -25.62 5.11 13.66
CA PRO A 9 -24.56 5.98 13.14
C PRO A 9 -23.20 5.28 13.03
N ARG A 10 -22.84 4.44 14.01
CA ARG A 10 -21.59 3.65 13.97
C ARG A 10 -21.56 2.70 12.78
N HIS A 11 -22.64 1.94 12.55
CA HIS A 11 -22.72 1.02 11.42
C HIS A 11 -22.56 1.74 10.08
N ARG A 12 -23.25 2.88 9.92
CA ARG A 12 -23.15 3.70 8.70
C ARG A 12 -21.72 4.20 8.44
N ARG A 13 -21.00 4.65 9.48
CA ARG A 13 -19.59 5.06 9.35
C ARG A 13 -18.70 3.91 8.90
N HIS A 14 -18.87 2.72 9.49
CA HIS A 14 -18.07 1.56 9.11
C HIS A 14 -18.30 1.15 7.65
N ARG A 15 -19.56 1.16 7.19
CA ARG A 15 -19.90 0.81 5.80
C ARG A 15 -19.33 1.80 4.77
N LYS A 16 -19.21 3.09 5.10
CA LYS A 16 -18.54 4.06 4.22
C LYS A 16 -17.10 3.66 3.91
N ILE A 17 -16.32 3.34 4.95
CA ILE A 17 -14.90 2.96 4.80
C ILE A 17 -14.76 1.62 4.08
N VAL A 18 -15.59 0.62 4.40
CA VAL A 18 -15.57 -0.66 3.69
C VAL A 18 -15.97 -0.49 2.22
N LYS A 19 -16.88 0.43 1.89
CA LYS A 19 -17.24 0.75 0.51
C LYS A 19 -16.08 1.39 -0.25
N GLN A 20 -15.28 2.24 0.40
CA GLN A 20 -14.05 2.81 -0.16
C GLN A 20 -12.98 1.73 -0.37
N ALA A 21 -12.94 0.73 0.50
CA ALA A 21 -12.00 -0.39 0.41
C ALA A 21 -12.46 -1.53 -0.53
N LYS A 22 -13.42 -1.27 -1.43
CA LYS A 22 -13.80 -2.26 -2.45
C LYS A 22 -12.64 -2.46 -3.42
N GLY A 23 -12.36 -3.72 -3.76
CA GLY A 23 -11.24 -4.08 -4.64
C GLY A 23 -9.96 -4.49 -3.92
N TYR A 24 -9.79 -4.20 -2.62
CA TYR A 24 -8.66 -4.73 -1.89
C TYR A 24 -8.78 -6.25 -1.63
N TYR A 25 -7.66 -6.97 -1.72
CA TYR A 25 -7.63 -8.42 -1.55
C TYR A 25 -7.88 -8.87 -0.09
N GLY A 26 -8.70 -9.92 0.07
CA GLY A 26 -8.92 -10.62 1.34
C GLY A 26 -9.60 -9.77 2.43
N ALA A 27 -9.08 -9.83 3.66
CA ALA A 27 -9.68 -9.15 4.82
C ALA A 27 -9.75 -7.63 4.68
N ARG A 28 -8.96 -7.03 3.79
CA ARG A 28 -8.92 -5.59 3.52
C ARG A 28 -10.19 -5.03 2.88
N SER A 29 -11.01 -5.86 2.23
CA SER A 29 -12.32 -5.45 1.67
C SER A 29 -13.52 -5.89 2.51
N ARG A 30 -13.32 -6.70 3.55
CA ARG A 30 -14.40 -7.30 4.36
C ARG A 30 -14.48 -6.74 5.78
N THR A 31 -13.33 -6.46 6.40
CA THR A 31 -13.26 -6.07 7.82
C THR A 31 -12.92 -4.60 7.97
N PHE A 32 -13.66 -3.88 8.83
CA PHE A 32 -13.49 -2.44 9.04
C PHE A 32 -12.05 -2.04 9.42
N LYS A 33 -11.39 -2.79 10.31
CA LYS A 33 -10.04 -2.48 10.79
C LYS A 33 -9.03 -2.50 9.63
N SER A 34 -8.95 -3.63 8.93
CA SER A 34 -8.07 -3.79 7.77
C SER A 34 -8.42 -2.86 6.61
N ALA A 35 -9.71 -2.60 6.37
CA ALA A 35 -10.17 -1.64 5.38
C ALA A 35 -9.73 -0.21 5.70
N LYS A 36 -9.84 0.21 6.96
CA LYS A 36 -9.39 1.53 7.40
C LYS A 36 -7.88 1.68 7.20
N ASP A 37 -7.10 0.68 7.60
CA ASP A 37 -5.64 0.70 7.45
C ASP A 37 -5.23 0.74 5.97
N ALA A 38 -5.90 -0.04 5.12
CA ALA A 38 -5.64 -0.07 3.68
C ALA A 38 -6.00 1.25 2.99
N VAL A 39 -7.17 1.84 3.28
CA VAL A 39 -7.59 3.13 2.72
C VAL A 39 -6.69 4.26 3.19
N THR A 40 -6.28 4.26 4.46
CA THR A 40 -5.38 5.30 5.00
C THR A 40 -4.01 5.22 4.33
N LYS A 41 -3.46 4.01 4.20
CA LYS A 41 -2.20 3.80 3.46
C LYS A 41 -2.34 4.16 1.99
N GLY A 42 -3.44 3.78 1.33
CA GLY A 42 -3.72 4.14 -0.05
C GLY A 42 -3.80 5.65 -0.28
N GLY A 43 -4.40 6.41 0.64
CA GLY A 43 -4.41 7.87 0.58
C GLY A 43 -3.03 8.50 0.78
N LEU A 44 -2.22 7.94 1.67
CA LEU A 44 -0.82 8.35 1.85
C LEU A 44 0.03 8.03 0.63
N TYR A 45 -0.18 6.89 -0.03
CA TYR A 45 0.48 6.56 -1.28
C TYR A 45 0.02 7.50 -2.39
N ALA A 46 -1.28 7.68 -2.64
CA ALA A 46 -1.77 8.60 -3.67
C ALA A 46 -1.17 10.01 -3.55
N TYR A 47 -1.22 10.59 -2.33
CA TYR A 47 -0.60 11.89 -2.10
C TYR A 47 0.93 11.89 -2.26
N ARG A 48 1.61 10.77 -1.98
CA ARG A 48 3.06 10.61 -2.15
C ARG A 48 3.48 10.35 -3.60
N GLU A 49 2.78 9.49 -4.31
CA GLU A 49 2.98 9.22 -5.75
C GLU A 49 2.85 10.53 -6.52
N ASP A 50 1.89 11.40 -6.15
CA ASP A 50 1.71 12.74 -6.74
C ASP A 50 2.90 13.69 -6.47
N VAL A 51 3.69 13.49 -5.41
CA VAL A 51 4.93 14.26 -5.15
C VAL A 51 6.19 13.58 -5.71
N ASN A 52 6.12 12.28 -5.99
CA ASN A 52 7.24 11.43 -6.41
C ASN A 52 7.12 10.97 -7.87
N VAL A 53 6.41 11.72 -8.72
CA VAL A 53 6.13 11.39 -10.14
C VAL A 53 7.40 11.32 -11.05
N ASN A 54 8.60 11.28 -10.48
CA ASN A 54 9.86 11.06 -11.22
C ASN A 54 10.63 9.80 -10.81
N ASP A 55 10.17 8.99 -9.85
CA ASP A 55 10.86 7.75 -9.47
C ASP A 55 9.88 6.56 -9.37
N SER A 56 10.18 5.50 -10.13
CA SER A 56 9.65 4.13 -10.03
C SER A 56 8.42 3.68 -10.84
N PHE A 57 8.30 4.12 -12.10
CA PHE A 57 7.84 3.22 -13.17
C PHE A 57 8.97 2.27 -13.59
N VAL A 58 9.42 1.39 -12.70
CA VAL A 58 10.34 0.29 -13.04
C VAL A 58 10.15 -0.83 -12.02
N ASP A 59 9.02 -1.52 -12.10
CA ASP A 59 8.94 -2.86 -11.51
C ASP A 59 8.05 -3.79 -12.33
N SER A 60 8.53 -4.09 -13.54
CA SER A 60 8.09 -5.24 -14.33
C SER A 60 9.18 -5.58 -15.35
N GLY A 61 10.30 -6.19 -14.92
CA GLY A 61 11.23 -6.77 -15.90
C GLY A 61 12.70 -7.00 -15.57
N SER A 62 13.15 -7.02 -14.30
CA SER A 62 14.59 -7.27 -14.05
C SER A 62 14.88 -7.99 -12.73
N LEU A 63 14.51 -9.27 -12.64
CA LEU A 63 15.17 -10.24 -11.74
C LEU A 63 16.31 -10.98 -12.45
N VAL A 64 16.85 -10.42 -13.54
CA VAL A 64 17.96 -11.02 -14.33
C VAL A 64 19.26 -10.19 -14.23
N SER A 65 19.24 -8.99 -13.63
CA SER A 65 20.42 -8.12 -13.56
C SER A 65 21.21 -8.18 -12.23
N MET A 66 20.66 -8.76 -11.16
CA MET A 66 21.33 -8.81 -9.85
C MET A 66 22.39 -9.93 -9.70
N GLN A 67 22.89 -10.49 -10.81
CA GLN A 67 24.06 -11.41 -10.80
C GLN A 67 25.31 -10.84 -11.48
N HIS A 68 25.33 -9.60 -11.98
CA HIS A 68 26.46 -9.10 -12.80
C HIS A 68 27.19 -7.86 -12.28
N VAL A 69 27.11 -7.54 -10.98
CA VAL A 69 27.93 -6.49 -10.34
C VAL A 69 28.95 -7.04 -9.35
N GLY A 70 28.98 -8.36 -9.14
CA GLY A 70 29.94 -9.05 -8.26
C GLY A 70 31.21 -9.59 -8.94
N SER A 71 31.31 -9.60 -10.27
CA SER A 71 32.47 -10.18 -10.99
C SER A 71 33.46 -9.16 -11.57
N MET A 72 33.14 -7.86 -11.58
CA MET A 72 34.03 -6.83 -12.17
C MET A 72 35.07 -6.24 -11.21
N VAL A 73 35.10 -6.67 -9.94
CA VAL A 73 36.14 -6.24 -8.98
C VAL A 73 37.38 -7.16 -9.02
N GLN A 74 37.32 -8.34 -9.66
CA GLN A 74 38.46 -9.28 -9.67
C GLN A 74 39.48 -9.08 -10.81
N HIS A 75 39.28 -8.13 -11.73
CA HIS A 75 40.18 -7.98 -12.89
C HIS A 75 41.26 -6.88 -12.76
N ILE A 76 41.33 -6.15 -11.63
CA ILE A 76 42.29 -5.04 -11.43
C ILE A 76 43.28 -5.32 -10.27
N GLN A 77 43.48 -6.59 -9.89
CA GLN A 77 44.46 -6.97 -8.86
C GLN A 77 45.48 -8.05 -9.29
N LEU A 78 45.63 -8.32 -10.60
CA LEU A 78 46.63 -9.26 -11.12
C LEU A 78 47.43 -8.71 -12.31
N LEU A 79 47.90 -7.46 -12.15
CA LEU A 79 49.12 -6.91 -12.75
C LEU A 79 49.79 -6.02 -11.69
#